data_AF-A0A842N7D6-F1
#
_entry.id   AF-A0A842N7D6-F1
#
_cell.length_a   1.000
_cell.length_b   1.000
_cell.length_c   1.000
_cell.angle_alpha   90.00
_cell.angle_beta   90.00
_cell.angle_gamma   90.00
#
_symmetry.space_group_name_H-M   'P 1'
#
loop_
_entity.id
_entity.type
_entity.pdbx_description
1 polymer ?
#
loop_
_entity_poly.entity_id
_entity_poly.type
_entity_poly.pdbx_seq_one_letter_code
_entity_poly.pdbx_strand_id
1 'polypeptide(L)' 'YEGTSDTFGKLLRVTATAIVDELCSAAELVMGKTKKTPAAIIRNFKFKENTGNIRNIIRSDEEDLFK' A
#
# COMPACT_ATOMS: atom_id res chain seq x y z
N TYR A 1 8.74 2.06 -7.48
CA TYR A 1 9.18 1.24 -8.63
C TYR A 1 8.97 1.93 -9.96
N GLU A 2 8.18 3.01 -10.01
CA GLU A 2 8.15 3.86 -11.19
C GLU A 2 9.56 4.33 -11.55
N GLY A 3 9.95 4.13 -12.81
CA GLY A 3 11.26 4.51 -13.31
C GLY A 3 12.39 3.50 -13.04
N THR A 4 12.14 2.39 -12.34
CA THR A 4 13.15 1.32 -12.17
C THR A 4 13.07 0.27 -13.29
N SER A 5 14.19 -0.33 -13.67
CA SER A 5 14.23 -1.46 -14.61
C SER A 5 13.80 -2.76 -13.94
N ASP A 6 13.01 -3.56 -14.65
CA ASP A 6 12.69 -4.93 -14.27
C ASP A 6 13.87 -5.90 -14.52
N THR A 7 13.67 -7.18 -14.19
CA THR A 7 14.65 -8.26 -14.40
C THR A 7 15.02 -8.48 -15.88
N PHE A 8 14.23 -7.94 -16.81
CA PHE A 8 14.43 -8.01 -18.26
C PHE A 8 14.91 -6.68 -18.85
N GLY A 9 15.29 -5.70 -18.01
CA GLY A 9 15.79 -4.40 -18.43
C GLY A 9 14.72 -3.43 -18.94
N LYS A 10 13.43 -3.75 -18.82
CA LYS A 10 12.33 -2.86 -19.23
C LYS A 10 12.00 -1.88 -18.11
N LEU A 11 11.73 -0.64 -18.49
CA LEU A 11 11.26 0.40 -17.57
C LEU A 11 9.86 0.05 -17.05
N LEU A 12 9.73 -0.07 -15.73
CA LEU A 12 8.45 -0.25 -15.07
C LEU A 12 7.64 1.05 -15.18
N ARG A 13 6.57 0.98 -15.97
CA ARG A 13 5.65 2.10 -16.28
C ARG A 13 4.48 2.22 -15.28
N VAL A 14 4.39 1.31 -14.32
CA VAL A 14 3.26 1.05 -13.40
C VAL A 14 3.86 0.45 -12.12
N THR A 15 3.44 0.70 -10.88
CA THR A 15 2.52 1.63 -10.22
C THR A 15 3.15 1.89 -8.83
N ALA A 16 2.80 3.00 -8.18
CA ALA A 16 3.11 3.14 -6.77
C ALA A 16 2.33 2.07 -5.98
N THR A 17 3.03 1.09 -5.38
CA THR A 17 2.40 0.10 -4.52
C THR A 17 1.83 0.79 -3.29
N ALA A 18 0.52 0.61 -3.04
CA ALA A 18 -0.14 1.10 -1.83
C ALA A 18 0.21 0.20 -0.63
N ILE A 19 1.46 0.30 -0.15
CA ILE A 19 2.02 -0.53 0.93
C ILE A 19 1.11 -0.54 2.17
N VAL A 20 0.50 0.61 2.49
CA VAL A 20 -0.42 0.73 3.64
C VAL A 20 -1.60 -0.23 3.50
N ASP A 21 -2.22 -0.31 2.32
CA ASP A 21 -3.38 -1.18 2.07
C ASP A 21 -2.99 -2.66 2.09
N GLU A 22 -1.79 -3.01 1.61
CA GLU A 22 -1.27 -4.38 1.66
C GLU A 22 -1.06 -4.85 3.11
N LEU A 23 -0.46 -3.99 3.95
CA LEU A 23 -0.26 -4.27 5.37
C LEU A 23 -1.59 -4.38 6.13
N CYS A 24 -2.54 -3.47 5.86
CA CYS A 24 -3.88 -3.52 6.44
C CYS A 24 -4.64 -4.79 6.02
N SER A 25 -4.56 -5.17 4.75
CA SER A 25 -5.18 -6.39 4.23
C SER A 25 -4.60 -7.64 4.89
N ALA A 26 -3.28 -7.69 5.11
CA ALA A 26 -2.64 -8.79 5.82
C ALA A 26 -3.05 -8.83 7.32
N ALA A 27 -3.14 -7.67 7.98
CA ALA A 27 -3.60 -7.57 9.37
C ALA A 27 -5.04 -8.07 9.55
N GLU A 28 -5.93 -7.76 8.62
CA GLU A 28 -7.33 -8.20 8.66
C GLU A 28 -7.49 -9.72 8.71
N LEU A 29 -6.60 -10.48 8.05
CA LEU A 29 -6.64 -11.95 8.07
C LEU A 29 -6.52 -12.54 9.48
N VAL A 30 -5.71 -11.92 10.34
CA VAL A 30 -5.51 -12.38 11.73
C VAL A 30 -6.45 -11.70 12.71
N MET A 31 -6.79 -10.42 12.47
CA MET A 31 -7.72 -9.67 13.32
C MET A 31 -9.12 -10.24 13.21
N GLY A 32 -9.61 -10.47 11.98
CA GLY A 32 -10.91 -11.04 11.69
C GLY A 32 -12.10 -10.17 12.14
N LYS A 33 -13.10 -10.04 11.28
CA LYS A 33 -14.27 -9.15 11.50
C LYS A 33 -15.03 -9.35 12.81
N THR A 34 -14.99 -10.54 13.41
CA THR A 34 -15.79 -10.90 14.60
C THR A 34 -14.97 -11.38 15.78
N LYS A 35 -13.63 -11.45 15.67
CA LYS A 35 -12.79 -12.11 16.68
C LYS A 35 -12.42 -11.20 17.86
N LYS A 36 -12.93 -9.96 17.91
CA LYS A 36 -12.60 -8.95 18.94
C LYS A 36 -11.09 -8.75 19.13
N THR A 37 -10.32 -8.86 18.05
CA THR A 37 -8.87 -8.62 18.03
C THR A 37 -8.61 -7.25 17.40
N PRO A 38 -8.43 -6.18 18.18
CA PRO A 38 -8.41 -4.81 17.65
C PRO A 38 -7.06 -4.39 17.05
N ALA A 39 -6.01 -5.22 17.20
CA ALA A 39 -4.67 -4.90 16.73
C ALA A 39 -3.91 -6.15 16.26
N ALA A 40 -3.03 -5.95 15.29
CA ALA A 40 -2.06 -6.94 14.84
C ALA A 40 -0.67 -6.30 14.79
N ILE A 41 0.37 -7.08 15.12
CA ILE A 41 1.76 -6.64 15.07
C ILE A 41 2.43 -7.29 13.86
N ILE A 42 2.88 -6.46 12.92
CA ILE A 42 3.69 -6.89 11.79
C ILE A 42 5.17 -6.70 12.16
N ARG A 43 5.97 -7.76 12.04
CA ARG A 43 7.41 -7.74 12.34
C ARG A 43 8.22 -7.98 11.08
N ASN A 44 9.44 -7.46 11.06
CA ASN A 44 10.44 -7.63 10.00
C ASN A 44 10.08 -7.02 8.62
N PHE A 45 9.03 -6.20 8.55
CA PHE A 45 8.79 -5.37 7.37
C PHE A 45 9.83 -4.25 7.33
N LYS A 46 10.59 -4.16 6.23
CA LYS A 46 11.60 -3.12 6.02
C LYS A 46 10.92 -1.81 5.61
N PHE A 47 10.35 -1.11 6.57
CA PHE A 47 9.76 0.20 6.35
C PHE A 47 10.85 1.26 6.18
N LYS A 48 10.72 2.08 5.13
CA LYS A 48 11.50 3.30 4.98
C LYS A 48 10.64 4.47 5.43
N GLU A 49 11.05 5.14 6.50
CA GLU A 49 10.36 6.32 6.99
C GLU A 49 10.22 7.37 5.89
N ASN A 50 9.04 7.97 5.84
CA ASN A 50 8.72 9.08 4.97
C ASN A 50 7.70 9.98 5.66
N THR A 51 7.62 11.24 5.23
CA THR A 51 6.64 12.23 5.73
C THR A 51 5.34 12.22 4.91
N GLY A 52 5.03 11.10 4.28
CA GLY A 52 3.87 10.94 3.40
C GLY A 52 2.56 11.11 4.16
N ASN A 53 1.55 11.66 3.47
CA ASN A 53 0.21 11.81 3.99
C ASN A 53 -0.76 10.90 3.21
N ILE A 54 -1.81 10.40 3.86
CA ILE A 54 -2.85 9.60 3.20
C ILE A 54 -3.51 10.37 2.04
N ARG A 55 -3.62 11.70 2.14
CA ARG A 55 -4.14 12.56 1.08
C ARG A 55 -3.33 12.49 -0.21
N ASN A 56 -2.05 12.11 -0.13
CA ASN A 56 -1.18 12.01 -1.31
C ASN A 56 -1.48 10.76 -2.15
N ILE A 57 -2.20 9.77 -1.60
CA ILE A 57 -2.56 8.54 -2.32
C ILE A 57 -4.04 8.48 -2.71
N ILE A 58 -4.87 9.37 -2.17
CA ILE A 58 -6.27 9.51 -2.55
C ILE A 58 -6.32 10.24 -3.89
N ARG A 59 -7.01 9.65 -4.88
CA ARG A 59 -7.22 10.29 -6.19
C ARG A 59 -8.08 11.54 -6.04
N SER A 60 -7.75 12.59 -6.78
CA SER A 60 -8.61 13.77 -6.83
C SER A 60 -9.88 13.48 -7.64
N ASP A 61 -10.89 14.34 -7.50
CA ASP A 61 -12.17 14.18 -8.19
C ASP A 61 -12.00 14.24 -9.71
N GLU A 62 -11.02 14.98 -10.21
CA GLU A 62 -10.74 15.09 -11.65
C GLU A 62 -10.06 13.83 -12.23
N GLU A 63 -9.37 13.06 -11.39
CA GLU A 63 -8.65 11.84 -11.77
C GLU A 63 -9.45 10.56 -11.51
N ASP A 64 -10.55 10.65 -10.75
CA ASP A 64 -11.41 9.52 -10.39
C ASP A 64 -12.53 9.31 -11.43
N LEU A 65 -12.21 8.54 -12.48
CA LEU A 65 -13.13 8.22 -13.58
C LEU A 65 -14.30 7.29 -13.18
N PHE A 66 -14.30 6.75 -11.96
CA PHE A 66 -15.25 5.71 -11.53
C PHE A 66 -16.09 6.11 -10.31
N LYS A 67 -15.99 7.36 -9.89
CA LYS A 67 -16.77 7.91 -8.76
C LYS A 67 -18.24 8.09 -9.11
#